data_AF-A0A7X2MTZ4-F1
#
_entry.id   AF-A0A7X2MTZ4-F1
#
_cell.length_a   1.000
_cell.length_b   1.000
_cell.length_c   1.000
_cell.angle_alpha   90.00
_cell.angle_beta   90.00
_cell.angle_gamma   90.00
#
_symmetry.space_group_name_H-M   'P 1'
#
loop_
_entity.id
_entity.type
_entity.pdbx_description
1 polymer ?
#
loop_
_entity_poly.entity_id
_entity_poly.type
_entity_poly.pdbx_seq_one_letter_code
_entity_poly.pdbx_strand_id
1 'polypeptide(L)'
;FILFSNGVGADDDEVRTGNAMILDPYGRIINETWAAEDFMVSADLDLSLLAMSTGRRWIHGRRPDLYHILTQPQGYERDAISARFSDETP
;
A
#
# COMPACT_ATOMS: atom_id res chain seq x y z
N PHE A 1 5.20 6.16 8.72
CA PHE A 1 5.81 6.45 7.42
C PHE A 1 5.68 5.20 6.58
N ILE A 2 5.34 5.36 5.30
CA ILE A 2 5.22 4.27 4.32
C ILE A 2 6.05 4.68 3.10
N LEU A 3 6.81 3.74 2.56
CA LEU A 3 7.64 3.95 1.39
C LEU A 3 7.14 3.01 0.29
N PHE A 4 6.91 3.58 -0.89
CA PHE A 4 6.58 2.85 -2.10
C PHE A 4 7.73 2.99 -3.08
N SER A 5 8.30 1.87 -3.50
CA SER A 5 9.22 1.79 -4.63
C SER A 5 8.49 1.07 -5.75
N ASN A 6 8.36 1.71 -6.90
CA ASN A 6 7.64 1.16 -8.04
C ASN A 6 8.44 1.38 -9.32
N GLY A 7 8.42 0.38 -10.21
CA GLY A 7 9.03 0.49 -11.53
C GLY A 7 8.27 1.48 -12.41
N VAL A 8 8.94 2.02 -13.43
CA VAL A 8 8.33 2.92 -14.43
C VAL A 8 8.73 2.49 -15.84
N GLY A 9 7.80 2.59 -16.79
CA GLY A 9 8.03 2.24 -18.19
C GLY A 9 7.40 0.91 -18.61
N ALA A 10 7.72 0.46 -19.82
CA ALA A 10 7.18 -0.79 -20.37
C ALA A 10 7.79 -2.01 -19.66
N ASP A 11 6.94 -2.97 -19.32
CA ASP A 11 7.28 -4.25 -18.70
C ASP A 11 6.44 -5.35 -19.36
N ASP A 12 7.02 -6.01 -20.35
CA ASP A 12 6.35 -6.93 -21.28
C ASP A 12 5.12 -6.31 -21.97
N ASP A 13 3.92 -6.82 -21.72
CA ASP A 13 2.65 -6.30 -22.24
C ASP A 13 1.98 -5.26 -21.31
N GLU A 14 2.63 -4.91 -20.19
CA GLU A 14 2.15 -3.91 -19.23
C GLU A 14 2.99 -2.62 -19.25
N VAL A 15 2.42 -1.52 -18.74
CA VAL A 15 3.16 -0.30 -18.44
C VAL A 15 3.15 -0.07 -16.93
N ARG A 16 4.33 -0.06 -16.32
CA ARG A 16 4.53 0.33 -14.93
C ARG A 16 4.48 1.85 -14.81
N THR A 17 3.71 2.34 -13.85
CA THR A 17 3.37 3.77 -13.74
C THR A 17 4.40 4.60 -13.00
N GLY A 18 5.35 3.98 -12.28
CA GLY A 18 6.25 4.71 -11.39
C GLY A 18 5.53 5.21 -10.14
N ASN A 19 5.69 6.51 -9.83
CA ASN A 19 5.17 7.13 -8.61
C ASN A 19 5.75 6.52 -7.32
N ALA A 20 7.04 6.19 -7.34
CA ALA A 20 7.76 5.91 -6.09
C ALA A 20 7.61 7.13 -5.15
N MET A 21 7.25 6.89 -3.89
CA MET A 21 6.87 7.95 -2.97
C MET A 21 7.07 7.60 -1.50
N ILE A 22 7.15 8.62 -0.66
CA ILE A 22 7.25 8.52 0.79
C ILE A 22 6.04 9.24 1.39
N LEU A 23 5.26 8.51 2.21
CA LEU A 23 4.11 9.04 2.93
C LEU A 23 4.39 9.20 4.43
N ASP A 24 3.82 10.24 5.02
CA ASP A 24 3.81 10.44 6.46
C ASP A 24 2.70 9.64 7.17
N PRO A 25 2.67 9.58 8.52
CA PRO A 25 1.65 8.86 9.27
C PRO A 25 0.21 9.36 9.12
N TYR A 26 -0.01 10.51 8.47
CA TYR A 26 -1.31 11.09 8.16
C TYR A 26 -1.72 10.86 6.69
N GLY A 27 -0.89 10.16 5.91
CA GLY A 27 -1.13 9.86 4.49
C GLY A 27 -0.73 10.98 3.54
N ARG A 28 0.01 11.99 4.01
CA ARG A 28 0.52 13.07 3.15
C ARG A 28 1.75 12.60 2.39
N ILE A 29 1.84 12.95 1.11
CA ILE A 29 3.04 12.74 0.30
C ILE A 29 4.12 13.70 0.79
N ILE A 30 5.23 13.17 1.28
CA ILE A 30 6.41 13.95 1.70
C ILE A 30 7.27 14.25 0.48
N ASN A 31 7.50 13.23 -0.35
CA ASN A 31 8.23 13.34 -1.60
C ASN A 31 7.80 12.19 -2.54
N GLU A 32 7.76 12.45 -3.83
CA GLU A 32 7.44 11.48 -4.87
C GLU A 32 8.20 11.80 -6.15
N THR A 33 8.30 10.82 -7.05
CA THR A 33 8.82 11.04 -8.39
C THR A 33 7.73 10.90 -9.45
N TRP A 34 7.84 11.74 -10.47
CA TRP A 34 7.10 11.64 -11.74
C TRP A 34 8.04 11.34 -12.91
N ALA A 35 9.31 11.08 -12.62
CA ALA A 35 10.31 10.77 -13.64
C ALA A 35 9.99 9.41 -14.26
N ALA A 36 9.99 9.36 -15.60
CA ALA A 36 9.86 8.12 -16.36
C ALA A 36 11.24 7.48 -16.60
N GLU A 37 12.09 7.52 -15.57
CA GLU A 37 13.48 7.05 -15.56
C GLU A 37 13.91 6.69 -14.13
N ASP A 38 15.13 6.14 -13.99
CA ASP A 38 15.72 5.85 -12.70
C ASP A 38 15.79 7.11 -11.82
N PHE A 39 15.22 7.03 -10.62
CA PHE A 39 15.18 8.16 -9.70
C PHE A 39 15.23 7.73 -8.24
N MET A 40 15.92 8.51 -7.41
CA MET A 40 15.98 8.30 -5.96
C MET A 40 15.07 9.29 -5.22
N VAL A 41 14.05 8.80 -4.56
CA VAL A 41 13.20 9.60 -3.67
C VAL A 41 13.74 9.53 -2.25
N SER A 42 13.99 10.68 -1.63
CA SER A 42 14.46 10.78 -0.24
C SER A 42 13.70 11.86 0.53
N ALA A 43 13.63 11.72 1.85
CA ALA A 43 12.95 12.67 2.74
C ALA A 43 13.46 12.58 4.17
N ASP A 44 13.42 13.70 4.88
CA ASP A 44 13.61 13.75 6.34
C ASP A 44 12.29 13.39 7.05
N LEU A 45 12.37 12.50 8.04
CA LEU A 45 11.19 11.98 8.73
C LEU A 45 11.06 12.58 10.13
N ASP A 46 10.03 13.40 10.34
CA ASP A 46 9.68 13.89 11.67
C ASP A 46 8.97 12.81 12.51
N LEU A 47 9.73 12.12 13.35
CA LEU A 47 9.21 11.05 14.20
C LEU A 47 8.23 11.54 15.27
N SER A 48 8.18 12.83 15.57
CA SER A 48 7.21 13.39 16.53
C SER A 48 5.75 13.18 16.07
N LEU A 49 5.53 13.06 14.76
CA LEU A 49 4.22 12.79 14.16
C LEU A 49 3.64 11.42 14.51
N LEU A 50 4.48 10.46 14.95
CA LEU A 50 4.04 9.09 15.21
C LEU A 50 3.10 9.01 16.42
N ALA A 51 3.42 9.71 17.51
CA ALA A 51 2.72 9.57 18.79
C ALA A 51 1.22 9.88 18.66
N MET A 52 0.87 10.95 17.93
CA MET A 52 -0.51 11.41 17.76
C MET A 52 -1.11 11.07 16.39
N SER A 53 -0.43 10.25 15.60
CA SER A 53 -0.93 9.77 14.31
C SER A 53 -2.32 9.15 14.48
N THR A 54 -3.21 9.45 13.52
CA THR A 54 -4.59 8.95 13.52
C THR A 54 -4.63 7.43 13.58
N GLY A 55 -3.78 6.75 12.80
CA GLY A 55 -3.68 5.28 12.80
C GLY A 55 -3.45 4.69 14.20
N ARG A 56 -2.50 5.24 14.98
CA ARG A 56 -2.25 4.76 16.36
C ARG A 56 -3.42 5.04 17.29
N ARG A 57 -4.03 6.24 17.19
CA ARG A 57 -5.20 6.58 18.00
C ARG A 57 -6.39 5.65 17.71
N TRP A 58 -6.63 5.36 16.44
CA TRP A 58 -7.75 4.50 16.05
C TRP A 58 -7.53 3.03 16.38
N ILE A 59 -6.29 2.54 16.45
CA ILE A 59 -5.99 1.18 16.95
C ILE A 59 -6.60 0.95 18.34
N HIS A 60 -6.51 1.95 19.24
CA HIS A 60 -7.08 1.84 20.59
C HIS A 60 -8.62 1.81 20.60
N GLY A 61 -9.28 2.34 19.57
CA GLY A 61 -10.75 2.33 19.45
C GLY A 61 -11.31 1.13 18.68
N ARG A 62 -10.46 0.21 18.20
CA ARG A 62 -10.91 -0.97 17.44
C ARG A 62 -11.72 -1.91 18.32
N ARG A 63 -12.65 -2.64 17.71
CA ARG A 63 -13.40 -3.75 18.34
C ARG A 63 -13.06 -5.07 17.62
N PRO A 64 -11.97 -5.76 18.00
CA PRO A 64 -11.50 -6.96 17.31
C PRO A 64 -12.56 -8.05 17.17
N ASP A 65 -13.45 -8.19 18.15
CA ASP A 65 -14.52 -9.19 18.13
C ASP A 65 -15.49 -9.03 16.94
N LEU A 66 -15.61 -7.83 16.37
CA LEU A 66 -16.42 -7.58 15.18
C LEU A 66 -15.73 -7.98 13.86
N TYR A 67 -14.44 -8.31 13.91
CA TYR A 67 -13.62 -8.58 12.72
C TYR A 67 -13.34 -10.05 12.50
N HIS A 68 -13.91 -10.93 13.33
CA HIS A 68 -13.66 -12.38 13.25
C HIS A 68 -13.89 -12.95 11.84
N ILE A 69 -14.88 -12.43 11.10
CA ILE A 69 -15.17 -12.84 9.72
C ILE A 69 -14.00 -12.59 8.75
N LEU A 70 -13.15 -11.58 8.99
CA LEU A 70 -12.01 -11.27 8.13
C LEU A 70 -10.90 -12.31 8.22
N THR A 71 -10.93 -13.18 9.23
CA THR A 71 -9.93 -14.23 9.45
C THR A 71 -10.49 -15.63 9.30
N GLN A 72 -11.76 -15.77 8.88
CA GLN A 72 -12.34 -17.06 8.57
C GLN A 72 -12.10 -17.41 7.11
N PRO A 73 -11.76 -18.68 6.79
CA PRO A 73 -11.85 -19.18 5.44
C PRO A 73 -13.31 -19.09 4.97
N GLN A 74 -13.51 -18.52 3.79
CA GLN A 74 -14.81 -18.33 3.16
C GLN A 74 -15.08 -19.40 2.10
N GLY A 75 -14.07 -20.20 1.74
CA GLY A 75 -14.19 -21.33 0.81
C GLY A 75 -14.03 -20.96 -0.67
N TYR A 76 -13.90 -19.67 -0.97
CA TYR A 76 -13.66 -19.15 -2.32
C TYR A 76 -12.26 -18.57 -2.50
N GLU A 77 -11.36 -18.77 -1.54
CA GLU A 77 -9.97 -18.36 -1.67
C GLU A 77 -9.29 -19.02 -2.88
N ARG A 78 -8.47 -18.24 -3.58
CA ARG A 78 -7.66 -18.66 -4.73
C ARG A 78 -6.25 -18.13 -4.56
N ASP A 79 -5.26 -18.78 -5.17
CA ASP A 79 -3.92 -18.21 -5.26
C ASP A 79 -3.90 -16.96 -6.17
N ALA A 80 -2.85 -16.14 -6.07
CA ALA A 80 -2.80 -14.85 -6.74
C ALA A 80 -2.86 -14.95 -8.29
N ILE A 81 -2.30 -16.00 -8.88
CA ILE A 81 -2.30 -16.18 -10.34
C ILE A 81 -3.70 -16.60 -10.76
N SER A 82 -4.28 -17.61 -10.11
CA SER A 82 -5.65 -18.05 -10.40
C SER A 82 -6.68 -16.94 -10.19
N ALA A 83 -6.53 -16.12 -9.15
CA ALA A 83 -7.42 -14.97 -8.91
C ALA A 83 -7.32 -13.88 -9.99
N ARG A 84 -6.12 -13.67 -10.57
CA ARG A 84 -5.88 -12.63 -11.58
C ARG A 84 -6.33 -13.04 -12.98
N PHE A 85 -6.15 -14.32 -13.35
CA PHE A 85 -6.32 -14.80 -14.72
C PHE A 85 -7.51 -15.75 -14.92
N SER A 86 -8.33 -16.01 -13.89
CA SER A 86 -9.53 -16.84 -14.04
C SER A 86 -10.65 -16.07 -14.75
N ASP A 87 -11.27 -16.72 -15.73
CA ASP A 87 -12.51 -16.26 -16.39
C ASP A 87 -13.78 -16.69 -15.64
N GLU A 88 -13.64 -17.43 -14.54
CA GLU A 88 -14.79 -17.89 -13.74
C GLU A 88 -15.30 -16.75 -12.86
N THR A 89 -16.63 -16.57 -12.84
CA THR A 89 -17.25 -15.65 -11.88
C THR A 89 -17.06 -16.19 -10.45
N PRO A 90 -16.62 -15.34 -9.50
CA PRO A 90 -16.45 -15.72 -8.10
C PRO A 90 -17.70 -16.28 -7.43
#